data_AF-A0A7C7QS86-F1
#
_entry.id   AF-A0A7C7QS86-F1
#
_cell.length_a   1.000
_cell.length_b   1.000
_cell.length_c   1.000
_cell.angle_alpha   90.00
_cell.angle_beta   90.00
_cell.angle_gamma   90.00
#
_symmetry.space_group_name_H-M   'P 1'
#
loop_
_entity.id
_entity.type
_entity.pdbx_description
1 polymer ?
#
loop_
_entity_poly.entity_id
_entity_poly.type
_entity_poly.pdbx_seq_one_letter_code
_entity_poly.pdbx_strand_id
1 'polypeptide(L)'
;MTTLQIARAKEQFLEDALRVIAPVVNNGGEVISLPEDVESLVRDAIDLFATLLRCDEQHHLLAVTAEDYPYLAAEEELVALLRRFLVMCEELCTLGETLQCRGYEIKSQSALEAVYAHAQRLVHDDQAFYDTEAYRTLAERAQSEYQSGQIEEWPE
;
A
#
# COMPACT_ATOMS: atom_id res chain seq x y z
N MET A 1 -0.83 -17.26 -7.55
CA MET A 1 -1.56 -16.19 -6.86
C MET A 1 -0.99 -14.89 -7.37
N THR A 2 -1.84 -13.98 -7.75
CA THR A 2 -1.46 -12.83 -8.55
C THR A 2 -1.15 -11.61 -7.66
N THR A 3 -0.44 -10.58 -8.15
CA THR A 3 -0.02 -9.42 -7.33
C THR A 3 -1.19 -8.70 -6.63
N LEU A 4 -2.33 -8.48 -7.30
CA LEU A 4 -3.57 -7.90 -6.72
C LEU A 4 -4.19 -8.85 -5.68
N GLN A 5 -4.16 -10.17 -5.89
CA GLN A 5 -4.62 -11.13 -4.88
C GLN A 5 -3.74 -11.09 -3.62
N ILE A 6 -2.42 -10.92 -3.79
CA ILE A 6 -1.49 -10.73 -2.67
C ILE A 6 -1.80 -9.41 -1.95
N ALA A 7 -1.96 -8.32 -2.69
CA ALA A 7 -2.30 -7.01 -2.12
C ALA A 7 -3.60 -7.06 -1.32
N ARG A 8 -4.64 -7.71 -1.86
CA ARG A 8 -5.93 -7.89 -1.19
C ARG A 8 -5.83 -8.73 0.08
N ALA A 9 -5.07 -9.82 0.06
CA ALA A 9 -4.89 -10.65 1.26
C ALA A 9 -4.15 -9.88 2.37
N LYS A 10 -3.14 -9.09 2.01
CA LYS A 10 -2.42 -8.23 2.94
C LYS A 10 -3.30 -7.11 3.50
N GLU A 11 -4.12 -6.48 2.65
CA GLU A 11 -5.08 -5.47 3.08
C GLU A 11 -6.07 -6.03 4.11
N GLN A 12 -6.67 -7.18 3.82
CA GLN A 12 -7.63 -7.80 4.74
C GLN A 12 -6.99 -8.13 6.10
N PHE A 13 -5.76 -8.65 6.09
CA PHE A 13 -5.02 -8.93 7.33
C PHE A 13 -4.80 -7.66 8.16
N LEU A 14 -4.37 -6.57 7.53
CA LEU A 14 -4.17 -5.29 8.19
C LEU A 14 -5.47 -4.71 8.75
N GLU A 15 -6.55 -4.76 7.97
CA GLU A 15 -7.87 -4.29 8.40
C GLU A 15 -8.36 -5.05 9.65
N ASP A 16 -8.23 -6.38 9.63
CA ASP A 16 -8.65 -7.22 10.75
C ASP A 16 -7.81 -6.96 12.00
N ALA A 17 -6.49 -6.77 11.86
CA ALA A 17 -5.62 -6.46 12.97
C ALA A 17 -5.89 -5.06 13.56
N LEU A 18 -6.11 -4.06 12.70
CA LEU A 18 -6.49 -2.70 13.11
C LEU A 18 -7.79 -2.69 13.90
N ARG A 19 -8.80 -3.46 13.46
CA ARG A 19 -10.09 -3.58 14.15
C ARG A 19 -9.94 -4.08 15.59
N VAL A 20 -8.90 -4.84 15.89
CA VAL A 20 -8.59 -5.32 17.24
C VAL A 20 -7.77 -4.30 18.03
N ILE A 21 -6.74 -3.72 17.42
CA ILE A 21 -5.77 -2.88 18.14
C ILE A 21 -6.28 -1.46 18.38
N ALA A 22 -6.93 -0.84 17.37
CA ALA A 22 -7.33 0.55 17.44
C ALA A 22 -8.25 0.86 18.63
N PRO A 23 -9.26 0.04 18.97
CA PRO A 23 -10.09 0.27 20.16
C PRO A 23 -9.29 0.19 21.47
N VAL A 24 -8.29 -0.68 21.56
CA VAL A 24 -7.51 -0.85 22.80
C VAL A 24 -6.63 0.38 23.03
N VAL A 25 -5.96 0.84 21.98
CA VAL A 25 -5.15 2.06 22.02
C VAL A 25 -6.05 3.25 22.34
N ASN A 26 -7.15 3.47 21.61
CA ASN A 26 -7.99 4.66 21.78
C ASN A 26 -8.71 4.72 23.15
N ASN A 27 -9.11 3.58 23.72
CA ASN A 27 -9.83 3.55 25.00
C ASN A 27 -8.91 3.47 26.24
N GLY A 28 -7.59 3.51 26.07
CA GLY A 28 -6.66 3.49 27.20
C GLY A 28 -6.56 2.13 27.89
N GLY A 29 -6.74 1.03 27.15
CA GLY A 29 -6.49 -0.32 27.65
C GLY A 29 -5.02 -0.54 28.04
N GLU A 30 -4.68 -1.67 28.66
CA GLU A 30 -3.29 -1.98 29.03
C GLU A 30 -2.37 -1.99 27.80
N VAL A 31 -1.39 -1.08 27.77
CA VAL A 31 -0.56 -0.74 26.59
C VAL A 31 0.83 -1.40 26.62
N ILE A 32 1.07 -2.38 27.50
CA ILE A 32 2.45 -2.86 27.69
C ILE A 32 2.98 -3.62 26.45
N SER A 33 2.13 -4.35 25.72
CA SER A 33 2.53 -5.10 24.51
C SER A 33 2.17 -4.41 23.18
N LEU A 34 1.25 -3.44 23.20
CA LEU A 34 0.70 -2.81 21.99
C LEU A 34 1.71 -2.07 21.10
N PRO A 35 2.79 -1.43 21.61
CA PRO A 35 3.74 -0.73 20.76
C PRO A 35 4.42 -1.65 19.74
N GLU A 36 4.76 -2.88 20.12
CA GLU A 36 5.38 -3.84 19.22
C GLU A 36 4.41 -4.32 18.13
N ASP A 37 3.14 -4.51 18.49
CA ASP A 37 2.10 -4.90 17.55
C ASP A 37 1.82 -3.79 16.53
N VAL A 38 1.68 -2.54 16.99
CA VAL A 38 1.50 -1.37 16.12
C VAL A 38 2.71 -1.19 15.21
N GLU A 39 3.93 -1.31 15.73
CA GLU A 39 5.14 -1.26 14.90
C GLU A 39 5.15 -2.36 13.82
N SER A 40 4.64 -3.56 14.12
CA SER A 40 4.49 -4.60 13.11
C SER A 40 3.48 -4.22 12.04
N LEU A 41 2.31 -3.69 12.42
CA LEU A 41 1.31 -3.24 11.47
C LEU A 41 1.81 -2.10 10.58
N VAL A 42 2.62 -1.20 11.12
CA VAL A 42 3.27 -0.15 10.33
C VAL A 42 4.17 -0.74 9.26
N ARG A 43 5.01 -1.72 9.60
CA ARG A 43 5.86 -2.41 8.61
C ARG A 43 5.03 -3.13 7.56
N ASP A 44 3.98 -3.82 7.97
CA ASP A 44 3.10 -4.55 7.07
C ASP A 44 2.35 -3.61 6.11
N ALA A 45 1.97 -2.41 6.56
CA ALA A 45 1.38 -1.37 5.73
C ALA A 45 2.37 -0.82 4.68
N ILE A 46 3.62 -0.59 5.06
CA ILE A 46 4.68 -0.17 4.13
C ILE A 46 4.90 -1.27 3.07
N ASP A 47 4.92 -2.53 3.47
CA ASP A 47 5.05 -3.68 2.57
C ASP A 47 3.84 -3.83 1.62
N LEU A 48 2.63 -3.52 2.11
CA LEU A 48 1.43 -3.48 1.27
C LEU A 48 1.55 -2.36 0.22
N PHE A 49 2.03 -1.18 0.59
CA PHE A 49 2.22 -0.09 -0.37
C PHE A 49 3.16 -0.48 -1.51
N ALA A 50 4.30 -1.10 -1.18
CA ALA A 50 5.22 -1.61 -2.19
C ALA A 50 4.56 -2.65 -3.12
N THR A 51 3.62 -3.44 -2.61
CA THR A 51 2.85 -4.39 -3.40
C THR A 51 1.85 -3.69 -4.33
N LEU A 52 1.16 -2.65 -3.84
CA LEU A 52 0.22 -1.85 -4.63
C LEU A 52 0.92 -1.07 -5.76
N LEU A 53 2.10 -0.52 -5.50
CA LEU A 53 2.92 0.12 -6.55
C LEU A 53 3.25 -0.85 -7.68
N ARG A 54 3.61 -2.09 -7.36
CA ARG A 54 3.86 -3.11 -8.39
C ARG A 54 2.60 -3.47 -9.18
N CYS A 55 1.44 -3.49 -8.54
CA CYS A 55 0.17 -3.66 -9.26
C CYS A 55 -0.07 -2.51 -10.25
N ASP A 56 0.17 -1.27 -9.82
CA ASP A 56 0.01 -0.07 -10.66
C ASP A 56 0.98 -0.07 -11.86
N GLU A 57 2.25 -0.41 -11.64
CA GLU A 57 3.24 -0.56 -12.70
C GLU A 57 2.84 -1.63 -13.72
N GLN A 58 2.41 -2.81 -13.26
CA GLN A 58 1.93 -3.89 -14.12
C GLN A 58 0.71 -3.46 -14.94
N HIS A 59 -0.22 -2.76 -14.29
CA HIS A 59 -1.44 -2.25 -14.89
C HIS A 59 -1.14 -1.24 -16.01
N HIS A 60 -0.29 -0.25 -15.75
CA HIS A 60 0.15 0.71 -16.77
C HIS A 60 0.87 0.06 -17.94
N LEU A 61 1.75 -0.92 -17.70
CA LEU A 61 2.42 -1.64 -18.77
C LEU A 61 1.41 -2.31 -19.72
N LEU A 62 0.42 -3.00 -19.16
CA LEU A 62 -0.62 -3.68 -19.95
C LEU A 62 -1.49 -2.69 -20.73
N ALA A 63 -1.81 -1.54 -20.13
CA ALA A 63 -2.61 -0.49 -20.76
C ALA A 63 -1.96 0.09 -22.02
N VAL A 64 -0.62 0.19 -22.04
CA VAL A 64 0.10 0.75 -23.18
C VAL A 64 0.46 -0.29 -24.24
N THR A 65 0.50 -1.59 -23.90
CA THR A 65 0.91 -2.65 -24.83
C THR A 65 -0.23 -3.43 -25.46
N ALA A 66 -1.44 -3.42 -24.88
CA ALA A 66 -2.57 -4.19 -25.39
C ALA A 66 -3.40 -3.40 -26.43
N GLU A 67 -3.81 -4.04 -27.52
CA GLU A 67 -4.67 -3.42 -28.56
C GLU A 67 -6.11 -3.16 -28.05
N ASP A 68 -6.62 -4.04 -27.20
CA ASP A 68 -7.86 -3.88 -26.43
C ASP A 68 -7.51 -3.94 -24.94
N TYR A 69 -8.22 -3.20 -24.07
CA TYR A 69 -7.92 -3.14 -22.64
C TYR A 69 -8.82 -4.06 -21.80
N PRO A 70 -8.51 -5.36 -21.63
CA PRO A 70 -9.38 -6.30 -20.94
C PRO A 70 -9.32 -6.17 -19.40
N TYR A 71 -8.51 -5.27 -18.85
CA TYR A 71 -8.16 -5.23 -17.42
C TYR A 71 -8.89 -4.16 -16.60
N LEU A 72 -9.94 -3.54 -17.14
CA LEU A 72 -10.72 -2.49 -16.47
C LEU A 72 -11.23 -2.90 -15.07
N ALA A 73 -11.64 -4.16 -14.89
CA ALA A 73 -12.09 -4.63 -13.58
C ALA A 73 -10.95 -4.70 -12.54
N ALA A 74 -9.73 -5.03 -12.99
CA ALA A 74 -8.55 -5.05 -12.12
C ALA A 74 -8.09 -3.62 -11.77
N GLU A 75 -8.26 -2.67 -12.70
CA GLU A 75 -8.06 -1.22 -12.45
C GLU A 75 -8.94 -0.72 -11.31
N GLU A 76 -10.25 -0.96 -11.42
CA GLU A 76 -11.23 -0.53 -10.43
C GLU A 76 -10.92 -1.14 -9.05
N GLU A 77 -10.51 -2.41 -8.99
CA GLU A 77 -10.10 -3.06 -7.75
C GLU A 77 -8.80 -2.47 -7.18
N LEU A 78 -7.81 -2.17 -8.01
CA LEU A 78 -6.57 -1.52 -7.58
C LEU A 78 -6.82 -0.12 -7.00
N VAL A 79 -7.63 0.70 -7.68
CA VAL A 79 -8.02 2.04 -7.20
C VAL A 79 -8.78 1.93 -5.88
N ALA A 80 -9.70 0.97 -5.76
CA ALA A 80 -10.43 0.73 -4.52
C ALA A 80 -9.49 0.30 -3.38
N LEU A 81 -8.51 -0.55 -3.64
CA LEU A 81 -7.49 -0.96 -2.67
C LEU A 81 -6.63 0.22 -2.22
N LEU A 82 -6.13 1.05 -3.13
CA LEU A 82 -5.35 2.25 -2.81
C LEU A 82 -6.13 3.22 -1.90
N ARG A 83 -7.42 3.42 -2.17
CA ARG A 83 -8.29 4.26 -1.33
C ARG A 83 -8.48 3.70 0.08
N ARG A 84 -8.69 2.39 0.23
CA ARG A 84 -8.80 1.75 1.56
C ARG A 84 -7.45 1.78 2.30
N PHE A 85 -6.37 1.52 1.58
CA PHE A 85 -5.01 1.64 2.10
C PHE A 85 -4.71 3.03 2.66
N LEU A 86 -5.18 4.08 1.98
CA LEU A 86 -5.04 5.47 2.42
C LEU A 86 -5.66 5.69 3.81
N VAL A 87 -6.89 5.19 4.01
CA VAL A 87 -7.62 5.29 5.28
C VAL A 87 -6.88 4.51 6.38
N MET A 88 -6.36 3.30 6.08
CA MET A 88 -5.59 2.52 7.05
C MET A 88 -4.31 3.24 7.48
N CYS A 89 -3.61 3.90 6.56
CA CYS A 89 -2.42 4.68 6.90
C CYS A 89 -2.76 5.86 7.82
N GLU A 90 -3.85 6.58 7.56
CA GLU A 90 -4.32 7.66 8.42
C GLU A 90 -4.62 7.17 9.84
N GLU A 91 -5.29 6.01 9.96
CA GLU A 91 -5.57 5.39 11.25
C GLU A 91 -4.28 4.97 11.98
N LEU A 92 -3.35 4.31 11.29
CA LEU A 92 -2.06 3.92 11.87
C LEU A 92 -1.23 5.12 12.33
N CYS A 93 -1.23 6.21 11.55
CA CYS A 93 -0.58 7.46 11.95
C CYS A 93 -1.19 7.98 13.27
N THR A 94 -2.52 8.01 13.35
CA THR A 94 -3.26 8.46 14.55
C THR A 94 -2.97 7.58 15.77
N LEU A 95 -2.89 6.27 15.57
CA LEU A 95 -2.52 5.32 16.64
C LEU A 95 -1.10 5.56 17.13
N GLY A 96 -0.16 5.77 16.21
CA GLY A 96 1.23 6.11 16.54
C GLY A 96 1.34 7.39 17.36
N GLU A 97 0.64 8.45 16.95
CA GLU A 97 0.57 9.72 17.71
C GLU A 97 -0.03 9.53 19.10
N THR A 98 -1.08 8.73 19.22
CA THR A 98 -1.73 8.43 20.51
C THR A 98 -0.78 7.70 21.45
N LEU A 99 0.00 6.74 20.94
CA LEU A 99 1.02 6.02 21.70
C LEU A 99 2.19 6.94 22.09
N GLN A 100 2.62 7.84 21.20
CA GLN A 100 3.62 8.86 21.50
C GLN A 100 3.19 9.81 22.61
N CYS A 101 1.94 10.27 22.61
CA CYS A 101 1.38 11.06 23.70
C CYS A 101 1.42 10.35 25.06
N ARG A 102 1.50 9.02 25.06
CA ARG A 102 1.60 8.16 26.26
C ARG A 102 3.04 7.77 26.61
N GLY A 103 4.02 8.27 25.88
CA GLY A 103 5.45 8.05 26.13
C GLY A 103 6.05 6.85 25.40
N TYR A 104 5.36 6.27 24.41
CA TYR A 104 5.89 5.19 23.59
C TYR A 104 6.43 5.72 22.26
N GLU A 105 7.48 5.10 21.73
CA GLU A 105 8.06 5.47 20.44
C GLU A 105 7.76 4.40 19.39
N ILE A 106 7.15 4.81 18.27
CA ILE A 106 6.97 3.98 17.06
C ILE A 106 8.09 4.37 16.08
N LYS A 107 9.03 3.47 15.86
CA LYS A 107 10.27 3.76 15.11
C LYS A 107 9.99 4.05 13.66
N SER A 108 9.02 3.35 13.08
CA SER A 108 8.69 3.44 11.65
C SER A 108 7.62 4.50 11.34
N GLN A 109 7.23 5.34 12.30
CA GLN A 109 6.18 6.36 12.13
C GLN A 109 6.46 7.31 10.94
N SER A 110 7.68 7.86 10.86
CA SER A 110 8.05 8.78 9.77
C SER A 110 8.03 8.11 8.39
N ALA A 111 8.34 6.82 8.33
CA ALA A 111 8.25 6.05 7.09
C ALA A 111 6.79 5.83 6.67
N LEU A 112 5.90 5.56 7.63
CA LEU A 112 4.46 5.48 7.38
C LEU A 112 3.90 6.80 6.86
N GLU A 113 4.26 7.93 7.48
CA GLU A 113 3.82 9.26 7.05
C GLU A 113 4.28 9.58 5.61
N ALA A 114 5.49 9.18 5.24
CA ALA A 114 5.98 9.32 3.88
C ALA A 114 5.17 8.45 2.90
N VAL A 115 4.91 7.19 3.25
CA VAL A 115 4.06 6.28 2.46
C VAL A 115 2.64 6.83 2.32
N TYR A 116 2.06 7.36 3.40
CA TYR A 116 0.76 7.99 3.39
C TYR A 116 0.71 9.17 2.42
N ALA A 117 1.70 10.08 2.48
CA ALA A 117 1.80 11.20 1.56
C ALA A 117 1.96 10.76 0.09
N HIS A 118 2.66 9.66 -0.17
CA HIS A 118 2.79 9.09 -1.51
C HIS A 118 1.47 8.48 -2.00
N ALA A 119 0.79 7.70 -1.16
CA ALA A 119 -0.51 7.12 -1.48
C ALA A 119 -1.57 8.20 -1.72
N GLN A 120 -1.54 9.32 -0.97
CA GLN A 120 -2.41 10.47 -1.23
C GLN A 120 -2.20 11.02 -2.65
N ARG A 121 -0.95 11.18 -3.10
CA ARG A 121 -0.66 11.66 -4.45
C ARG A 121 -1.16 10.69 -5.52
N LEU A 122 -0.94 9.39 -5.32
CA LEU A 122 -1.41 8.35 -6.26
C LEU A 122 -2.94 8.24 -6.36
N VAL A 123 -3.68 8.69 -5.35
CA VAL A 123 -5.16 8.64 -5.35
C VAL A 123 -5.77 9.96 -5.84
N HIS A 124 -5.03 11.07 -5.76
CA HIS A 124 -5.54 12.42 -6.02
C HIS A 124 -4.93 13.14 -7.23
N ASP A 125 -3.74 12.76 -7.69
CA ASP A 125 -3.00 13.41 -8.78
C ASP A 125 -2.04 12.44 -9.49
N ASP A 126 -2.63 11.41 -10.10
CA ASP A 126 -1.92 10.29 -10.71
C ASP A 126 -0.97 10.78 -11.83
N GLN A 127 -1.41 11.82 -12.59
CA GLN A 127 -0.67 12.39 -13.71
C GLN A 127 0.69 13.00 -13.29
N ALA A 128 0.74 13.72 -12.16
CA ALA A 128 1.98 14.36 -11.69
C ALA A 128 3.01 13.35 -11.17
N PHE A 129 2.56 12.20 -10.67
CA PHE A 129 3.44 11.11 -10.25
C PHE A 129 4.04 10.37 -11.45
N TYR A 130 3.23 10.08 -12.48
CA TYR A 130 3.68 9.43 -13.71
C TYR A 130 4.69 10.28 -14.51
N ASP A 131 4.66 11.60 -14.36
CA ASP A 131 5.64 12.50 -14.96
C ASP A 131 7.01 12.50 -14.26
N THR A 132 7.15 11.85 -13.09
CA THR A 132 8.43 11.82 -12.36
C THR A 132 9.48 10.91 -13.02
N GLU A 133 10.76 11.26 -12.87
CA GLU A 133 11.89 10.47 -13.38
C GLU A 133 12.02 9.10 -12.67
N ALA A 134 11.66 9.05 -11.38
CA ALA A 134 11.65 7.83 -10.60
C ALA A 134 10.63 6.81 -11.13
N TYR A 135 9.41 7.27 -11.45
CA TYR A 135 8.39 6.41 -12.05
C TYR A 135 8.80 5.91 -13.44
N ARG A 136 9.32 6.79 -14.30
CA ARG A 136 9.82 6.39 -15.64
C ARG A 136 10.89 5.30 -15.57
N THR A 137 11.83 5.43 -14.64
CA THR A 137 12.88 4.41 -14.43
C THR A 137 12.30 3.05 -14.00
N LEU A 138 11.28 3.07 -13.14
CA LEU A 138 10.57 1.86 -12.72
C LEU A 138 9.78 1.23 -13.88
N ALA A 139 9.06 2.03 -14.65
CA ALA A 139 8.28 1.57 -15.81
C ALA A 139 9.18 0.94 -16.90
N GLU A 140 10.33 1.55 -17.22
CA GLU A 140 11.30 0.99 -18.17
C GLU A 140 11.86 -0.35 -17.68
N ARG A 141 12.14 -0.46 -16.38
CA ARG A 141 12.59 -1.72 -15.78
C ARG A 141 11.50 -2.79 -15.82
N ALA A 142 10.26 -2.46 -15.45
CA ALA A 142 9.14 -3.39 -15.51
C ALA A 142 8.89 -3.90 -16.94
N GLN A 143 8.98 -3.01 -17.94
CA GLN A 143 8.89 -3.39 -19.35
C GLN A 143 10.01 -4.35 -19.76
N SER A 144 11.26 -4.10 -19.34
CA SER A 144 12.38 -5.01 -19.57
C SER A 144 12.18 -6.36 -18.90
N GLU A 145 11.66 -6.39 -17.67
CA GLU A 145 11.42 -7.61 -16.91
C GLU A 145 10.31 -8.46 -17.55
N TYR A 146 9.23 -7.84 -18.06
CA TYR A 146 8.19 -8.52 -18.84
C TYR A 146 8.73 -9.10 -20.16
N GLN A 147 9.48 -8.31 -20.94
CA GLN A 147 10.11 -8.78 -22.19
C GLN A 147 11.08 -9.95 -21.96
N SER A 148 11.71 -10.01 -20.80
CA SER A 148 12.62 -11.09 -20.41
C SER A 148 11.91 -12.32 -19.80
N GLY A 149 10.58 -12.28 -19.65
CA GLY A 149 9.79 -13.34 -19.05
C GLY A 149 9.97 -13.50 -17.53
N GLN A 150 10.53 -12.49 -16.86
CA GLN A 150 10.70 -12.48 -15.39
C GLN A 150 9.42 -12.07 -14.66
N ILE A 151 8.50 -11.41 -15.35
CA ILE A 151 7.13 -11.14 -14.90
C ILE A 151 6.23 -12.09 -15.71
N GLU A 152 5.61 -13.06 -15.04
CA GLU A 152 4.65 -13.97 -15.66
C GLU A 152 3.34 -13.23 -15.97
N GLU A 153 2.76 -13.50 -17.14
CA GLU A 153 1.38 -13.13 -17.45
C GLU A 153 0.46 -13.67 -16.36
N TRP A 154 -0.48 -12.85 -15.91
CA TRP A 154 -1.49 -13.31 -14.99
C TRP A 154 -2.34 -14.39 -15.64
N PRO A 155 -2.60 -15.52 -14.97
CA PRO A 155 -3.59 -16.47 -15.46
C PRO A 155 -4.97 -15.80 -15.50
N GLU A 156 -5.68 -16.05 -16.60
CA GLU A 156 -7.09 -15.67 -16.84
C GLU A 156 -8.02 -15.98 -15.66
#